data_AF-A0A962KBV1-F1
#
_entry.id   AF-A0A962KBV1-F1
#
_cell.length_a   1.000
_cell.length_b   1.000
_cell.length_c   1.000
_cell.angle_alpha   90.00
_cell.angle_beta   90.00
_cell.angle_gamma   90.00
#
_symmetry.space_group_name_H-M   'P 1'
#
loop_
_entity.id
_entity.type
_entity.pdbx_description
1 polymer ?
#
loop_
_entity_poly.entity_id
_entity_poly.type
_entity_poly.pdbx_seq_one_letter_code
_entity_poly.pdbx_strand_id
1 'polypeptide(L)'
;PTELALLPIIESSYDPFATSPAQAAGLWQFIPSTGKIFGLRQTWWYDGRRDILESTRAAYKFLSQLYNQFGSWELALAAYNWGPGNVKRAIERNEAAGLPTDYWSLTMPAETMAYVPRFLAVAQVIKEPNTFGVRLNPIVNKAHFRETYAKNQVDLTSVAKLAGLTTKQLYQLNPAYMRWATNPDGPHRVLVPLNTPEIFEQQLAALPAPDRYITVTNRYVVKKGDSLHRIASKFGTTPAALKRLNGKLISKRGYVAVGKSLVVSRSKQLVSGDNSVDIEKLANPAAERVAQIEKADKEKAVAAKSTRKDDDNDKVSKKYHKVRAGQSLYAIAKKYDVSVKELAQWNNLKNKSNVQVGTKLVILLEEDEDTKNTSRTAKASKGKDKRIASKEDSPKKNKKERIKRISYEVKRGDTLYSISQRYNVSVSQIKTWNKTSKNLKPGQDLIIYLAKS
;
A
#
# COMPACT_ATOMS: atom_id res chain seq x y z
N PRO A 1 -8.38 -14.77 28.35
CA PRO A 1 -9.07 -13.47 28.17
C PRO A 1 -9.49 -13.28 26.71
N THR A 2 -10.71 -12.81 26.48
CA THR A 2 -11.26 -12.58 25.13
C THR A 2 -10.54 -11.41 24.43
N GLU A 3 -10.02 -10.48 25.22
CA GLU A 3 -9.27 -9.29 24.81
C GLU A 3 -8.02 -9.64 23.99
N LEU A 4 -7.48 -10.86 24.11
CA LEU A 4 -6.35 -11.32 23.28
C LEU A 4 -6.69 -11.29 21.78
N ALA A 5 -7.96 -11.34 21.42
CA ALA A 5 -8.41 -11.10 20.04
C ALA A 5 -8.03 -9.71 19.53
N LEU A 6 -7.73 -8.74 20.40
CA LEU A 6 -7.33 -7.38 20.03
C LEU A 6 -5.84 -7.24 19.73
N LEU A 7 -5.03 -8.27 20.00
CA LEU A 7 -3.59 -8.22 19.77
C LEU A 7 -3.20 -7.89 18.31
N PRO A 8 -3.89 -8.43 17.27
CA PRO A 8 -3.65 -8.06 15.89
C PRO A 8 -3.80 -6.56 15.58
N ILE A 9 -4.53 -5.78 16.40
CA ILE A 9 -4.60 -4.32 16.26
C ILE A 9 -3.21 -3.71 16.44
N ILE A 10 -2.46 -4.19 17.42
CA ILE A 10 -1.14 -3.66 17.78
C ILE A 10 -0.06 -4.24 16.88
N GLU A 11 -0.21 -5.50 16.50
CA GLU A 11 0.77 -6.21 15.67
C GLU A 11 0.73 -5.76 14.21
N SER A 12 -0.46 -5.68 13.62
CA SER A 12 -0.58 -5.41 12.18
C SER A 12 -1.74 -4.52 11.79
N SER A 13 -2.48 -3.95 12.75
CA SER A 13 -3.77 -3.29 12.49
C SER A 13 -4.75 -4.21 11.76
N TYR A 14 -4.73 -5.51 12.07
CA TYR A 14 -5.49 -6.55 11.36
C TYR A 14 -5.19 -6.67 9.85
N ASP A 15 -4.02 -6.21 9.39
CA ASP A 15 -3.58 -6.43 8.01
C ASP A 15 -2.93 -7.82 7.87
N PRO A 16 -3.54 -8.77 7.13
CA PRO A 16 -2.94 -10.08 6.89
C PRO A 16 -1.78 -10.05 5.88
N PHE A 17 -1.59 -8.94 5.17
CA PHE A 17 -0.48 -8.72 4.24
C PHE A 17 0.71 -8.03 4.91
N ALA A 18 0.57 -7.58 6.17
CA ALA A 18 1.62 -6.90 6.91
C ALA A 18 2.92 -7.71 6.96
N THR A 19 4.04 -7.00 6.82
CA THR A 19 5.38 -7.56 6.95
C THR A 19 6.28 -6.57 7.69
N SER A 20 6.85 -6.98 8.83
CA SER A 20 7.76 -6.12 9.59
C SER A 20 9.18 -6.11 9.00
N PRO A 21 10.04 -5.15 9.40
CA PRO A 21 11.47 -5.17 9.06
C PRO A 21 12.18 -6.45 9.54
N ALA A 22 11.71 -7.05 10.64
CA ALA A 22 12.20 -8.32 11.17
C ALA A 22 11.63 -9.56 10.44
N GLN A 23 10.93 -9.34 9.31
CA GLN A 23 10.25 -10.37 8.51
C GLN A 23 9.12 -11.10 9.23
N ALA A 24 8.60 -10.51 10.31
CA ALA A 24 7.34 -10.94 10.90
C ALA A 24 6.21 -10.74 9.88
N ALA A 25 5.23 -11.65 9.81
CA ALA A 25 4.21 -11.61 8.76
C ALA A 25 2.81 -11.93 9.29
N GLY A 26 1.81 -11.34 8.62
CA GLY A 26 0.38 -11.62 8.84
C GLY A 26 -0.22 -10.93 10.06
N LEU A 27 -1.45 -11.31 10.39
CA LEU A 27 -2.24 -10.72 11.48
C LEU A 27 -1.52 -10.72 12.82
N TRP A 28 -0.83 -11.82 13.09
CA TRP A 28 -0.17 -12.09 14.36
C TRP A 28 1.33 -11.78 14.34
N GLN A 29 1.87 -11.25 13.23
CA GLN A 29 3.29 -10.93 13.09
C GLN A 29 4.22 -12.07 13.56
N PHE A 30 4.00 -13.28 13.06
CA PHE A 30 4.94 -14.38 13.32
C PHE A 30 6.26 -14.15 12.58
N ILE A 31 7.39 -14.18 13.31
CA ILE A 31 8.70 -14.33 12.67
C ILE A 31 8.85 -15.74 12.05
N PRO A 32 9.70 -15.92 11.02
CA PRO A 32 9.78 -17.18 10.29
C PRO A 32 10.06 -18.41 11.16
N SER A 33 10.98 -18.31 12.12
CA SER A 33 11.37 -19.41 13.01
C SER A 33 10.22 -19.83 13.92
N THR A 34 9.63 -18.88 14.66
CA THR A 34 8.51 -19.13 15.56
C THR A 34 7.31 -19.69 14.81
N GLY A 35 6.99 -19.16 13.62
CA GLY A 35 5.92 -19.69 12.80
C GLY A 35 6.10 -21.19 12.50
N LYS A 36 7.32 -21.64 12.17
CA LYS A 36 7.59 -23.06 11.92
C LYS A 36 7.42 -23.91 13.18
N ILE A 37 7.87 -23.43 14.33
CA ILE A 37 7.70 -24.11 15.62
C ILE A 37 6.22 -24.38 15.91
N PHE A 38 5.35 -23.41 15.62
CA PHE A 38 3.91 -23.53 15.81
C PHE A 38 3.16 -24.09 14.58
N GLY A 39 3.86 -24.77 13.67
CA GLY A 39 3.25 -25.52 12.57
C GLY A 39 2.84 -24.70 11.35
N LEU A 40 3.19 -23.42 11.29
CA LEU A 40 2.88 -22.55 10.15
C LEU A 40 3.82 -22.88 8.98
N ARG A 41 3.29 -23.67 8.03
CA ARG A 41 3.97 -24.07 6.80
C ARG A 41 4.44 -22.83 6.03
N GLN A 42 5.73 -22.81 5.69
CA GLN A 42 6.34 -21.75 4.88
C GLN A 42 6.98 -22.38 3.67
N THR A 43 6.28 -22.30 2.55
CA THR A 43 6.65 -22.90 1.27
C THR A 43 6.64 -21.84 0.19
N TRP A 44 7.00 -22.23 -1.02
CA TRP A 44 6.93 -21.35 -2.17
C TRP A 44 5.49 -20.93 -2.53
N TRP A 45 4.51 -21.80 -2.26
CA TRP A 45 3.10 -21.60 -2.60
C TRP A 45 2.32 -20.92 -1.48
N TYR A 46 2.79 -21.06 -0.25
CA TYR A 46 1.98 -20.81 0.93
C TYR A 46 2.84 -20.34 2.10
N ASP A 47 2.44 -19.24 2.73
CA ASP A 47 2.99 -18.73 3.98
C ASP A 47 1.91 -18.72 5.07
N GLY A 48 1.88 -19.76 5.90
CA GLY A 48 0.87 -19.97 6.93
C GLY A 48 0.83 -18.88 8.00
N ARG A 49 1.88 -18.05 8.10
CA ARG A 49 1.89 -16.87 8.99
C ARG A 49 0.86 -15.83 8.59
N ARG A 50 0.47 -15.83 7.32
CA ARG A 50 -0.56 -14.94 6.77
C ARG A 50 -1.93 -15.58 6.76
N ASP A 51 -2.04 -16.91 6.81
CA ASP A 51 -3.33 -17.59 6.80
C ASP A 51 -4.13 -17.22 8.04
N ILE A 52 -5.35 -16.72 7.83
CA ILE A 52 -6.16 -16.16 8.91
C ILE A 52 -6.46 -17.21 9.98
N LEU A 53 -6.79 -18.44 9.59
CA LEU A 53 -7.15 -19.48 10.56
C LEU A 53 -5.92 -20.16 11.14
N GLU A 54 -4.94 -20.55 10.31
CA GLU A 54 -3.76 -21.26 10.80
C GLU A 54 -2.92 -20.36 11.70
N SER A 55 -2.70 -19.09 11.32
CA SER A 55 -1.96 -18.15 12.17
C SER A 55 -2.69 -17.84 13.48
N THR A 56 -4.02 -17.78 13.48
CA THR A 56 -4.81 -17.59 14.71
C THR A 56 -4.74 -18.82 15.62
N ARG A 57 -4.82 -20.03 15.07
CA ARG A 57 -4.62 -21.28 15.83
C ARG A 57 -3.21 -21.35 16.42
N ALA A 58 -2.19 -20.95 15.66
CA ALA A 58 -0.82 -20.90 16.14
C ALA A 58 -0.61 -19.83 17.23
N ALA A 59 -1.20 -18.64 17.07
CA ALA A 59 -1.15 -17.58 18.07
C ALA A 59 -1.81 -18.00 19.38
N TYR A 60 -2.98 -18.62 19.30
CA TYR A 60 -3.64 -19.20 20.46
C TYR A 60 -2.74 -20.19 21.19
N LYS A 61 -2.16 -21.18 20.48
CA LYS A 61 -1.23 -22.16 21.06
C LYS A 61 -0.02 -21.49 21.71
N PHE A 62 0.57 -20.51 21.02
CA PHE A 62 1.76 -19.81 21.51
C PHE A 62 1.46 -19.00 22.77
N LEU A 63 0.41 -18.19 22.75
CA LEU A 63 0.00 -17.38 23.91
C LEU A 63 -0.40 -18.26 25.11
N SER A 64 -1.11 -19.37 24.88
CA SER A 64 -1.41 -20.34 25.94
C SER A 64 -0.14 -20.97 26.54
N GLN A 65 0.84 -21.33 25.70
CA GLN A 65 2.12 -21.84 26.18
C GLN A 65 2.87 -20.79 27.02
N LEU A 66 2.89 -19.52 26.58
CA LEU A 66 3.53 -18.43 27.30
C LEU A 66 2.84 -18.17 28.66
N TYR A 67 1.51 -18.19 28.69
CA TYR A 67 0.77 -18.06 29.95
C TYR A 67 1.08 -19.21 30.91
N ASN A 68 1.06 -20.45 30.43
CA ASN A 68 1.41 -21.61 31.26
C ASN A 68 2.86 -21.57 31.76
N GLN A 69 3.76 -20.92 31.01
CA GLN A 69 5.16 -20.77 31.39
C GLN A 69 5.36 -19.67 32.45
N PHE A 70 4.65 -18.55 32.36
CA PHE A 70 4.91 -17.37 33.19
C PHE A 70 3.83 -17.07 34.24
N GLY A 71 2.67 -17.73 34.19
CA GLY A 71 1.57 -17.57 35.14
C GLY A 71 0.79 -16.24 35.05
N SER A 72 1.24 -15.29 34.22
CA SER A 72 0.64 -13.96 34.05
C SER A 72 0.47 -13.63 32.57
N TRP A 73 -0.65 -12.97 32.23
CA TRP A 73 -0.90 -12.51 30.87
C TRP A 73 0.01 -11.35 30.48
N GLU A 74 0.37 -10.49 31.41
CA GLU A 74 1.31 -9.38 31.22
C GLU A 74 2.69 -9.93 30.82
N LEU A 75 3.20 -10.92 31.56
CA LEU A 75 4.47 -11.58 31.23
C LEU A 75 4.37 -12.39 29.94
N ALA A 76 3.24 -13.05 29.67
CA ALA A 76 3.02 -13.76 28.41
C ALA A 76 3.04 -12.82 27.20
N LEU A 77 2.38 -11.65 27.29
CA LEU A 77 2.37 -10.63 26.24
C LEU A 77 3.76 -9.99 26.07
N ALA A 78 4.47 -9.73 27.17
CA ALA A 78 5.86 -9.27 27.11
C ALA A 78 6.76 -10.31 26.42
N ALA A 79 6.58 -11.59 26.71
CA ALA A 79 7.32 -12.69 26.10
C ALA A 79 6.97 -12.90 24.63
N TYR A 80 5.73 -12.61 24.23
CA TYR A 80 5.32 -12.64 22.84
C TYR A 80 6.08 -11.58 22.02
N ASN A 81 6.20 -10.36 22.55
CA ASN A 81 6.88 -9.23 21.90
C ASN A 81 8.41 -9.34 21.95
N TRP A 82 8.98 -9.64 23.12
CA TRP A 82 10.44 -9.60 23.35
C TRP A 82 11.13 -10.96 23.25
N GLY A 83 10.34 -12.04 23.26
CA GLY A 83 10.81 -13.41 23.27
C GLY A 83 10.85 -14.03 24.67
N PRO A 84 10.40 -15.28 24.85
CA PRO A 84 10.28 -15.93 26.16
C PRO A 84 11.62 -16.10 26.89
N GLY A 85 12.70 -16.39 26.16
CA GLY A 85 14.02 -16.52 26.77
C GLY A 85 14.54 -15.22 27.38
N ASN A 86 14.14 -14.06 26.84
CA ASN A 86 14.56 -12.76 27.38
C ASN A 86 13.78 -12.41 28.65
N VAL A 87 12.46 -12.63 28.64
CA VAL A 87 11.61 -12.45 29.83
C VAL A 87 12.07 -13.39 30.96
N LYS A 88 12.34 -14.67 30.65
CA LYS A 88 12.85 -15.62 31.65
C LYS A 88 14.13 -15.13 32.32
N ARG A 89 15.12 -14.64 31.54
CA ARG A 89 16.36 -14.08 32.10
C ARG A 89 16.14 -12.82 32.93
N ALA A 90 15.14 -12.00 32.59
CA ALA A 90 14.80 -10.82 33.37
C ALA A 90 14.18 -11.22 34.73
N ILE A 91 13.32 -12.24 34.74
CA ILE A 91 12.76 -12.82 35.97
C ILE A 91 13.89 -13.40 36.83
N GLU A 92 14.72 -14.29 36.28
CA GLU A 92 15.84 -14.92 37.00
C GLU A 92 16.79 -13.87 37.63
N ARG A 93 17.01 -12.75 36.94
CA ARG A 93 17.82 -11.64 37.48
C ARG A 93 17.17 -10.97 38.69
N ASN A 94 15.86 -10.70 38.63
CA ASN A 94 15.15 -10.10 39.76
C ASN A 94 15.05 -11.08 40.94
N GLU A 95 14.78 -12.36 40.68
CA GLU A 95 14.77 -13.42 41.71
C GLU A 95 16.11 -13.50 42.43
N ALA A 96 17.22 -13.52 41.69
CA ALA A 96 18.57 -13.54 42.26
C ALA A 96 18.88 -12.29 43.11
N ALA A 97 18.22 -11.16 42.82
CA ALA A 97 18.34 -9.92 43.58
C ALA A 97 17.28 -9.77 44.69
N GLY A 98 16.40 -10.74 44.90
CA GLY A 98 15.29 -10.66 45.86
C GLY A 98 14.24 -9.60 45.50
N LEU A 99 14.14 -9.22 44.23
CA LEU A 99 13.20 -8.21 43.72
C LEU A 99 11.92 -8.87 43.17
N PRO A 100 10.79 -8.14 43.11
CA PRO A 100 9.57 -8.64 42.50
C PRO A 100 9.74 -9.00 41.02
N THR A 101 9.03 -10.02 40.56
CA THR A 101 9.17 -10.62 39.22
C THR A 101 7.99 -10.36 38.29
N ASP A 102 7.01 -9.58 38.75
CA ASP A 102 5.88 -9.15 37.94
C ASP A 102 6.33 -8.21 36.81
N TYR A 103 5.51 -8.12 35.76
CA TYR A 103 5.80 -7.33 34.56
C TYR A 103 6.26 -5.89 34.86
N TRP A 104 5.67 -5.23 35.86
CA TRP A 104 5.93 -3.82 36.17
C TRP A 104 7.26 -3.61 36.88
N SER A 105 7.79 -4.67 37.49
CA SER A 105 9.05 -4.68 38.24
C SER A 105 10.25 -5.15 37.41
N LEU A 106 10.01 -5.79 36.25
CA LEU A 106 11.08 -6.28 35.39
C LEU A 106 11.73 -5.16 34.57
N THR A 107 13.07 -5.18 34.48
CA THR A 107 13.80 -4.32 33.55
C THR A 107 13.80 -4.94 32.15
N MET A 108 13.07 -4.31 31.22
CA MET A 108 12.92 -4.73 29.82
C MET A 108 13.16 -3.56 28.86
N PRO A 109 13.38 -3.80 27.54
CA PRO A 109 13.47 -2.73 26.57
C PRO A 109 12.23 -1.83 26.59
N ALA A 110 12.42 -0.54 26.34
CA ALA A 110 11.34 0.45 26.38
C ALA A 110 10.14 0.10 25.46
N GLU A 111 10.41 -0.52 24.31
CA GLU A 111 9.36 -0.99 23.39
C GLU A 111 8.46 -2.06 24.05
N THR A 112 9.06 -3.04 24.71
CA THR A 112 8.37 -4.12 25.42
C THR A 112 7.63 -3.59 26.64
N MET A 113 8.26 -2.68 27.41
CA MET A 113 7.61 -2.00 28.54
C MET A 113 6.37 -1.19 28.13
N ALA A 114 6.34 -0.69 26.90
CA ALA A 114 5.20 0.02 26.34
C ALA A 114 4.14 -0.91 25.72
N TYR A 115 4.48 -2.18 25.48
CA TYR A 115 3.64 -3.12 24.74
C TYR A 115 2.37 -3.51 25.52
N VAL A 116 2.52 -3.97 26.76
CA VAL A 116 1.37 -4.39 27.59
C VAL A 116 0.45 -3.20 27.92
N PRO A 117 0.95 -2.02 28.35
CA PRO A 117 0.11 -0.84 28.53
C PRO A 117 -0.67 -0.45 27.27
N ARG A 118 -0.05 -0.54 26.10
CA ARG A 118 -0.74 -0.25 24.82
C ARG A 118 -1.87 -1.24 24.57
N PHE A 119 -1.66 -2.52 24.84
CA PHE A 119 -2.70 -3.54 24.76
C PHE A 119 -3.86 -3.27 25.70
N LEU A 120 -3.57 -2.97 26.96
CA LEU A 120 -4.59 -2.63 27.95
C LEU A 120 -5.38 -1.37 27.56
N ALA A 121 -4.70 -0.36 27.00
CA ALA A 121 -5.36 0.85 26.50
C ALA A 121 -6.32 0.55 25.34
N VAL A 122 -5.92 -0.28 24.37
CA VAL A 122 -6.80 -0.70 23.27
C VAL A 122 -8.00 -1.48 23.80
N ALA A 123 -7.79 -2.40 24.74
CA ALA A 123 -8.86 -3.15 25.38
C ALA A 123 -9.86 -2.23 26.09
N GLN A 124 -9.36 -1.22 26.83
CA GLN A 124 -10.21 -0.27 27.53
C GLN A 124 -11.00 0.63 26.58
N VAL A 125 -10.40 1.10 25.48
CA VAL A 125 -11.10 1.88 24.45
C VAL A 125 -12.21 1.06 23.79
N ILE A 126 -12.00 -0.24 23.58
CA ILE A 126 -13.02 -1.11 22.98
C ILE A 126 -14.13 -1.47 23.97
N LYS A 127 -13.78 -1.64 25.25
CA LYS A 127 -14.73 -1.91 26.32
C LYS A 127 -15.65 -0.73 26.59
N GLU A 128 -15.10 0.49 26.60
CA GLU A 128 -15.82 1.73 26.97
C GLU A 128 -15.60 2.85 25.94
N PRO A 129 -16.00 2.68 24.68
CA PRO A 129 -15.64 3.62 23.61
C PRO A 129 -16.19 5.03 23.83
N ASN A 130 -17.38 5.15 24.44
CA ASN A 130 -18.00 6.45 24.75
C ASN A 130 -17.19 7.27 25.75
N THR A 131 -16.58 6.63 26.76
CA THR A 131 -15.73 7.30 27.77
C THR A 131 -14.54 7.99 27.10
N PHE A 132 -14.04 7.44 26.00
CA PHE A 132 -12.91 7.99 25.23
C PHE A 132 -13.34 8.80 24.01
N GLY A 133 -14.63 9.07 23.83
CA GLY A 133 -15.15 9.80 22.66
C GLY A 133 -14.97 9.05 21.32
N VAL A 134 -14.79 7.73 21.36
CA VAL A 134 -14.61 6.87 20.19
C VAL A 134 -15.97 6.32 19.75
N ARG A 135 -16.23 6.34 18.45
CA ARG A 135 -17.37 5.64 17.84
C ARG A 135 -16.87 4.41 17.11
N LEU A 136 -17.30 3.23 17.56
CA LEU A 136 -16.98 1.96 16.91
C LEU A 136 -18.15 1.52 16.04
N ASN A 137 -17.83 1.05 14.83
CA ASN A 137 -18.83 0.39 13.99
C ASN A 137 -19.13 -0.99 14.59
N PRO A 138 -20.42 -1.38 14.70
CA PRO A 138 -20.77 -2.68 15.24
C PRO A 138 -20.21 -3.79 14.35
N ILE A 139 -19.57 -4.78 14.98
CA ILE A 139 -19.11 -6.01 14.32
C ILE A 139 -20.07 -7.11 14.74
N VAL A 140 -20.75 -7.71 13.77
CA VAL A 140 -21.69 -8.81 14.04
C VAL A 140 -20.89 -10.04 14.44
N ASN A 141 -21.24 -10.66 15.57
CA ASN A 141 -20.64 -11.91 16.04
C ASN A 141 -21.16 -13.11 15.20
N LYS A 142 -20.72 -13.19 13.95
CA LYS A 142 -21.02 -14.29 13.03
C LYS A 142 -19.80 -14.61 12.19
N ALA A 143 -19.68 -15.88 11.78
CA ALA A 143 -18.62 -16.28 10.87
C ALA A 143 -18.70 -15.49 9.55
N HIS A 144 -17.56 -15.02 9.05
CA HIS A 144 -17.49 -14.27 7.80
C HIS A 144 -17.19 -15.16 6.60
N PHE A 145 -16.45 -16.26 6.80
CA PHE A 145 -15.97 -17.16 5.76
C PHE A 145 -16.01 -18.62 6.24
N ARG A 146 -15.93 -19.55 5.29
CA ARG A 146 -15.82 -21.00 5.49
C ARG A 146 -14.69 -21.58 4.66
N GLU A 147 -14.20 -22.75 5.07
CA GLU A 147 -13.20 -23.52 4.31
C GLU A 147 -13.90 -24.35 3.23
N THR A 148 -13.24 -24.49 2.08
CA THR A 148 -13.61 -25.41 1.00
C THR A 148 -12.34 -25.99 0.38
N TYR A 149 -12.47 -27.10 -0.36
CA TYR A 149 -11.32 -27.84 -0.88
C TYR A 149 -11.55 -28.19 -2.36
N ALA A 150 -10.61 -27.78 -3.21
CA ALA A 150 -10.62 -28.22 -4.59
C ALA A 150 -10.00 -29.62 -4.73
N LYS A 151 -10.42 -30.36 -5.76
CA LYS A 151 -9.87 -31.68 -6.08
C LYS A 151 -8.43 -31.62 -6.60
N ASN A 152 -8.11 -30.55 -7.33
CA ASN A 152 -6.82 -30.31 -7.97
C ASN A 152 -6.32 -28.90 -7.67
N GLN A 153 -5.11 -28.58 -8.13
CA GLN A 153 -4.59 -27.22 -8.12
C GLN A 153 -5.56 -26.27 -8.85
N VAL A 154 -6.02 -25.26 -8.15
CA VAL A 154 -6.91 -24.24 -8.72
C VAL A 154 -6.27 -22.85 -8.74
N ASP A 155 -6.54 -22.10 -9.82
CA ASP A 155 -6.30 -20.66 -9.94
C ASP A 155 -7.28 -19.89 -9.05
N LEU A 156 -6.77 -19.06 -8.16
CA LEU A 156 -7.57 -18.22 -7.28
C LEU A 156 -8.44 -17.22 -8.07
N THR A 157 -8.05 -16.82 -9.27
CA THR A 157 -8.88 -15.99 -10.15
C THR A 157 -10.13 -16.75 -10.61
N SER A 158 -9.99 -18.02 -10.98
CA SER A 158 -11.11 -18.88 -11.36
C SER A 158 -12.03 -19.15 -10.17
N VAL A 159 -11.44 -19.41 -9.00
CA VAL A 159 -12.21 -19.57 -7.76
C VAL A 159 -12.98 -18.30 -7.41
N ALA A 160 -12.38 -17.12 -7.58
CA ALA A 160 -13.05 -15.84 -7.31
C ALA A 160 -14.27 -15.67 -8.23
N LYS A 161 -14.13 -15.97 -9.52
CA LYS A 161 -15.23 -15.91 -10.50
C LYS A 161 -16.38 -16.85 -10.10
N LEU A 162 -16.09 -18.10 -9.76
CA LEU A 162 -17.10 -19.07 -9.31
C LEU A 162 -17.81 -18.61 -8.03
N ALA A 163 -17.08 -18.01 -7.10
CA ALA A 163 -17.63 -17.49 -5.84
C ALA A 163 -18.39 -16.15 -6.00
N GLY A 164 -18.45 -15.57 -7.20
CA GLY A 164 -19.03 -14.25 -7.42
C GLY A 164 -18.23 -13.11 -6.78
N LEU A 165 -16.92 -13.30 -6.60
CA LEU A 165 -16.02 -12.37 -5.94
C LEU A 165 -15.07 -11.67 -6.93
N THR A 166 -14.63 -10.49 -6.55
CA THR A 166 -13.43 -9.93 -7.14
C THR A 166 -12.20 -10.73 -6.71
N THR A 167 -11.19 -10.80 -7.58
CA THR A 167 -9.89 -11.42 -7.24
C THR A 167 -9.27 -10.81 -5.99
N LYS A 168 -9.44 -9.51 -5.77
CA LYS A 168 -8.98 -8.81 -4.55
C LYS A 168 -9.64 -9.38 -3.30
N GLN A 169 -10.96 -9.52 -3.28
CA GLN A 169 -11.71 -10.07 -2.14
C GLN A 169 -11.26 -11.49 -1.81
N LEU A 170 -11.09 -12.35 -2.83
CA LEU A 170 -10.61 -13.71 -2.58
C LEU A 170 -9.19 -13.72 -2.00
N TYR A 171 -8.28 -12.88 -2.51
CA TYR A 171 -6.94 -12.78 -1.93
C TYR A 171 -6.94 -12.23 -0.50
N GLN A 172 -7.85 -11.30 -0.15
CA GLN A 172 -8.01 -10.81 1.21
C GLN A 172 -8.46 -11.91 2.17
N LEU A 173 -9.32 -12.83 1.71
CA LEU A 173 -9.69 -14.03 2.46
C LEU A 173 -8.56 -15.07 2.49
N ASN A 174 -7.73 -15.12 1.44
CA ASN A 174 -6.67 -16.13 1.28
C ASN A 174 -5.26 -15.51 1.15
N PRO A 175 -4.82 -14.70 2.12
CA PRO A 175 -3.57 -13.94 2.06
C PRO A 175 -2.32 -14.81 2.13
N ALA A 176 -2.46 -16.07 2.55
CA ALA A 176 -1.38 -17.04 2.66
C ALA A 176 -0.85 -17.53 1.32
N TYR A 177 -1.63 -17.40 0.25
CA TYR A 177 -1.18 -17.82 -1.06
C TYR A 177 -0.13 -16.87 -1.61
N MET A 178 1.07 -17.41 -1.73
CA MET A 178 2.20 -16.70 -2.29
C MET A 178 2.14 -16.68 -3.81
N ARG A 179 1.19 -17.36 -4.45
CA ARG A 179 1.06 -17.48 -5.90
C ARG A 179 -0.39 -17.37 -6.33
N TRP A 180 -0.59 -17.34 -7.65
CA TRP A 180 -1.90 -17.22 -8.29
C TRP A 180 -2.80 -18.44 -8.06
N ALA A 181 -2.22 -19.57 -7.68
CA ALA A 181 -2.89 -20.84 -7.50
C ALA A 181 -2.51 -21.49 -6.17
N THR A 182 -3.29 -22.49 -5.78
CA THR A 182 -2.99 -23.37 -4.64
C THR A 182 -1.73 -24.22 -4.88
N ASN A 183 -1.18 -24.84 -3.85
CA ASN A 183 -0.04 -25.76 -3.98
C ASN A 183 -0.44 -26.98 -4.84
N PRO A 184 0.31 -27.42 -5.86
CA PRO A 184 -0.01 -28.60 -6.67
C PRO A 184 -0.15 -29.90 -5.87
N ASP A 185 0.57 -30.04 -4.76
CA ASP A 185 0.50 -31.24 -3.90
C ASP A 185 -0.59 -31.14 -2.82
N GLY A 186 -1.31 -30.03 -2.79
CA GLY A 186 -2.35 -29.76 -1.80
C GLY A 186 -1.84 -29.39 -0.38
N PRO A 187 -2.77 -29.32 0.58
CA PRO A 187 -4.22 -29.36 0.37
C PRO A 187 -4.68 -28.09 -0.39
N HIS A 188 -5.58 -28.24 -1.37
CA HIS A 188 -6.09 -27.14 -2.21
C HIS A 188 -7.21 -26.37 -1.50
N ARG A 189 -6.95 -25.97 -0.25
CA ARG A 189 -7.91 -25.32 0.65
C ARG A 189 -8.16 -23.87 0.23
N VAL A 190 -9.40 -23.41 0.17
CA VAL A 190 -9.71 -21.99 -0.07
C VAL A 190 -10.73 -21.50 0.95
N LEU A 191 -10.56 -20.26 1.40
CA LEU A 191 -11.53 -19.53 2.21
C LEU A 191 -12.46 -18.74 1.29
N VAL A 192 -13.75 -18.95 1.46
CA VAL A 192 -14.81 -18.26 0.72
C VAL A 192 -15.84 -17.69 1.70
N PRO A 193 -16.60 -16.64 1.34
CA PRO A 193 -17.64 -16.09 2.19
C PRO A 193 -18.60 -17.16 2.68
N LEU A 194 -19.13 -16.98 3.90
CA LEU A 194 -20.04 -17.96 4.50
C LEU A 194 -21.28 -18.20 3.62
N ASN A 195 -21.77 -17.16 2.95
CA ASN A 195 -22.95 -17.19 2.06
C ASN A 195 -22.64 -17.67 0.63
N THR A 196 -21.45 -18.21 0.36
CA THR A 196 -21.14 -18.84 -0.93
C THR A 196 -22.04 -20.07 -1.11
N PRO A 197 -22.86 -20.16 -2.18
CA PRO A 197 -23.84 -21.24 -2.36
C PRO A 197 -23.22 -22.63 -2.41
N GLU A 198 -23.94 -23.67 -1.99
CA GLU A 198 -23.43 -25.06 -1.97
C GLU A 198 -23.07 -25.63 -3.36
N ILE A 199 -23.69 -25.13 -4.43
CA ILE A 199 -23.32 -25.52 -5.80
C ILE A 199 -21.87 -25.14 -6.13
N PHE A 200 -21.29 -24.19 -5.41
CA PHE A 200 -19.91 -23.77 -5.58
C PHE A 200 -18.94 -24.93 -5.35
N GLU A 201 -19.17 -25.80 -4.37
CA GLU A 201 -18.35 -26.98 -4.12
C GLU A 201 -18.33 -27.91 -5.33
N GLN A 202 -19.49 -28.14 -5.95
CA GLN A 202 -19.62 -28.97 -7.14
C GLN A 202 -18.90 -28.34 -8.33
N GLN A 203 -19.05 -27.03 -8.53
CA GLN A 203 -18.35 -26.29 -9.58
C GLN A 203 -16.84 -26.26 -9.38
N LEU A 204 -16.38 -26.09 -8.13
CA LEU A 204 -14.98 -26.10 -7.76
C LEU A 204 -14.34 -27.48 -7.97
N ALA A 205 -15.07 -28.55 -7.63
CA ALA A 205 -14.62 -29.92 -7.86
C ALA A 205 -14.63 -30.31 -9.35
N ALA A 206 -15.54 -29.73 -10.13
CA ALA A 206 -15.65 -29.92 -11.57
C ALA A 206 -14.64 -29.09 -12.38
N LEU A 207 -13.91 -28.14 -11.75
CA LEU A 207 -12.86 -27.42 -12.44
C LEU A 207 -11.84 -28.42 -13.01
N PRO A 208 -11.51 -28.31 -14.31
CA PRO A 208 -10.49 -29.15 -14.88
C PRO A 208 -9.18 -28.92 -14.15
N ALA A 209 -8.35 -29.96 -14.09
CA ALA A 209 -6.95 -29.78 -13.77
C ALA A 209 -6.37 -28.68 -14.69
N PRO A 210 -5.59 -27.73 -14.16
CA PRO A 210 -5.07 -26.64 -14.98
C PRO A 210 -4.22 -27.22 -16.10
N ASP A 211 -4.39 -26.68 -17.32
CA ASP A 211 -3.63 -27.09 -18.52
C ASP A 211 -2.11 -27.00 -18.32
N ARG A 212 -1.68 -26.27 -17.28
CA ARG A 212 -0.30 -26.14 -16.84
C ARG A 212 -0.18 -26.33 -15.35
N TYR A 213 0.56 -27.37 -14.96
CA TYR A 213 1.08 -27.49 -13.61
C TYR A 213 2.39 -26.73 -13.52
N ILE A 214 2.43 -25.70 -12.68
CA ILE A 214 3.72 -25.21 -12.20
C ILE A 214 4.04 -26.07 -11.00
N THR A 215 5.15 -26.80 -11.08
CA THR A 215 5.73 -27.49 -9.94
C THR A 215 7.00 -26.76 -9.55
N VAL A 216 7.26 -26.69 -8.26
CA VAL A 216 8.55 -26.19 -7.77
C VAL A 216 9.36 -27.39 -7.36
N THR A 217 10.20 -27.85 -8.28
CA THR A 217 11.09 -28.98 -8.01
C THR A 217 12.20 -28.59 -7.05
N ASN A 218 12.73 -29.59 -6.34
CA ASN A 218 13.88 -29.43 -5.47
C ASN A 218 15.09 -28.85 -6.23
N ARG A 219 15.57 -27.70 -5.74
CA ARG A 219 16.97 -27.26 -5.67
C ARG A 219 17.88 -27.67 -6.84
N TYR A 220 18.00 -26.83 -7.87
CA TYR A 220 19.01 -26.91 -8.93
C TYR A 220 20.35 -26.32 -8.46
N VAL A 221 21.44 -27.10 -8.49
CA VAL A 221 22.78 -26.60 -8.18
C VAL A 221 23.40 -25.95 -9.41
N VAL A 222 23.78 -24.67 -9.30
CA VAL A 222 24.40 -23.88 -10.38
C VAL A 222 25.75 -24.48 -10.75
N LYS A 223 25.95 -24.76 -12.05
CA LYS A 223 27.17 -25.33 -12.60
C LYS A 223 28.05 -24.27 -13.25
N LYS A 224 29.34 -24.57 -13.43
CA LYS A 224 30.27 -23.72 -14.19
C LYS A 224 29.74 -23.53 -15.61
N GLY A 225 29.62 -22.28 -16.06
CA GLY A 225 29.06 -21.94 -17.38
C GLY A 225 27.54 -21.75 -17.40
N ASP A 226 26.84 -21.94 -16.28
CA ASP A 226 25.43 -21.54 -16.19
C ASP A 226 25.26 -20.02 -16.24
N SER A 227 24.17 -19.60 -16.88
CA SER A 227 23.64 -18.24 -16.76
C SER A 227 22.18 -18.33 -16.33
N LEU A 228 21.66 -17.25 -15.73
CA LEU A 228 20.27 -17.24 -15.29
C LEU A 228 19.29 -17.49 -16.46
N HIS A 229 19.65 -17.05 -17.67
CA HIS A 229 18.91 -17.31 -18.90
C HIS A 229 18.96 -18.81 -19.28
N ARG A 230 20.13 -19.45 -19.27
CA ARG A 230 20.26 -20.89 -19.56
C ARG A 230 19.48 -21.75 -18.57
N ILE A 231 19.57 -21.42 -17.28
CA ILE A 231 18.81 -22.10 -16.23
C ILE A 231 17.31 -21.88 -16.47
N ALA A 232 16.88 -20.65 -16.76
CA ALA A 232 15.48 -20.34 -17.00
C ALA A 232 14.90 -21.14 -18.17
N SER A 233 15.59 -21.15 -19.31
CA SER A 233 15.20 -21.95 -20.49
C SER A 233 15.15 -23.45 -20.18
N LYS A 234 16.13 -23.98 -19.46
CA LYS A 234 16.18 -25.41 -19.07
C LYS A 234 14.97 -25.87 -18.26
N PHE A 235 14.42 -24.98 -17.44
CA PHE A 235 13.27 -25.28 -16.58
C PHE A 235 11.95 -24.73 -17.10
N GLY A 236 11.90 -24.14 -18.30
CA GLY A 236 10.67 -23.55 -18.84
C GLY A 236 10.14 -22.42 -17.96
N THR A 237 11.04 -21.57 -17.45
CA THR A 237 10.74 -20.41 -16.61
C THR A 237 11.46 -19.16 -17.14
N THR A 238 11.41 -18.04 -16.42
CA THR A 238 12.08 -16.78 -16.82
C THR A 238 13.18 -16.38 -15.83
N PRO A 239 14.22 -15.62 -16.26
CA PRO A 239 15.24 -15.12 -15.34
C PRO A 239 14.66 -14.27 -14.20
N ALA A 240 13.64 -13.47 -14.50
CA ALA A 240 12.95 -12.65 -13.50
C ALA A 240 12.16 -13.51 -12.51
N ALA A 241 11.50 -14.58 -12.98
CA ALA A 241 10.90 -15.57 -12.10
C ALA A 241 11.97 -16.21 -11.20
N LEU A 242 13.07 -16.74 -11.76
CA LEU A 242 14.16 -17.32 -10.97
C LEU A 242 14.73 -16.36 -9.92
N LYS A 243 14.94 -15.08 -10.28
CA LYS A 243 15.39 -14.03 -9.36
C LYS A 243 14.41 -13.83 -8.21
N ARG A 244 13.12 -13.81 -8.51
CA ARG A 244 12.04 -13.74 -7.50
C ARG A 244 11.95 -15.01 -6.64
N LEU A 245 12.19 -16.19 -7.20
CA LEU A 245 12.24 -17.47 -6.47
C LEU A 245 13.37 -17.50 -5.43
N ASN A 246 14.53 -16.95 -5.78
CA ASN A 246 15.77 -17.14 -5.02
C ASN A 246 16.25 -15.88 -4.30
N GLY A 247 15.57 -14.75 -4.49
CA GLY A 247 15.81 -13.49 -3.78
C GLY A 247 17.29 -13.08 -3.80
N LYS A 248 17.86 -12.92 -2.60
CA LYS A 248 19.25 -12.45 -2.40
C LYS A 248 20.33 -13.41 -2.92
N LEU A 249 20.00 -14.66 -3.23
CA LEU A 249 20.95 -15.60 -3.85
C LEU A 249 21.34 -15.18 -5.28
N ILE A 250 20.50 -14.37 -5.92
CA ILE A 250 20.74 -13.83 -7.25
C ILE A 250 20.97 -12.33 -7.11
N SER A 251 22.11 -11.85 -7.59
CA SER A 251 22.47 -10.44 -7.52
C SER A 251 21.50 -9.56 -8.31
N LYS A 252 21.54 -8.24 -8.06
CA LYS A 252 20.73 -7.28 -8.84
C LYS A 252 20.97 -7.39 -10.34
N ARG A 253 22.20 -7.73 -10.74
CA ARG A 253 22.64 -7.94 -12.13
C ARG A 253 22.36 -9.34 -12.68
N GLY A 254 21.72 -10.23 -11.90
CA GLY A 254 21.33 -11.58 -12.36
C GLY A 254 22.39 -12.67 -12.20
N TYR A 255 23.49 -12.38 -11.50
CA TYR A 255 24.56 -13.36 -11.24
C TYR A 255 24.25 -14.23 -10.02
N VAL A 256 24.60 -15.52 -10.12
CA VAL A 256 24.58 -16.50 -9.04
C VAL A 256 25.89 -17.28 -9.07
N ALA A 257 26.47 -17.54 -7.90
CA ALA A 257 27.73 -18.28 -7.80
C ALA A 257 27.55 -19.78 -8.10
N VAL A 258 28.57 -20.38 -8.73
CA VAL A 258 28.65 -21.84 -8.95
C VAL A 258 28.56 -22.58 -7.61
N GLY A 259 27.88 -23.72 -7.60
CA GLY A 259 27.63 -24.54 -6.42
C GLY A 259 26.45 -24.07 -5.55
N LYS A 260 25.87 -22.89 -5.81
CA LYS A 260 24.67 -22.46 -5.09
C LYS A 260 23.44 -23.21 -5.57
N SER A 261 22.56 -23.52 -4.63
CA SER A 261 21.32 -24.22 -4.90
C SER A 261 20.18 -23.21 -5.12
N LEU A 262 19.58 -23.25 -6.31
CA LEU A 262 18.44 -22.45 -6.70
C LEU A 262 17.15 -23.26 -6.62
N VAL A 263 16.14 -22.71 -5.98
CA VAL A 263 14.75 -23.12 -6.19
C VAL A 263 14.36 -22.78 -7.63
N VAL A 264 13.92 -23.78 -8.37
CA VAL A 264 13.50 -23.62 -9.77
C VAL A 264 12.06 -24.11 -9.91
N SER A 265 11.27 -23.36 -10.66
CA SER A 265 9.93 -23.77 -11.08
C SER A 265 10.03 -24.48 -12.42
N ARG A 266 9.41 -25.64 -12.56
CA ARG A 266 9.16 -26.26 -13.86
C ARG A 266 7.70 -26.07 -14.21
N SER A 267 7.43 -25.49 -15.39
CA SER A 267 6.11 -25.56 -15.99
C SER A 267 5.99 -26.89 -16.74
N LYS A 268 4.97 -27.69 -16.41
CA LYS A 268 4.58 -28.86 -17.19
C LYS A 268 3.28 -28.51 -17.90
N GLN A 269 3.39 -28.31 -19.21
CA GLN A 269 2.24 -28.12 -20.07
C GLN A 269 1.59 -29.48 -20.32
N LEU A 270 0.28 -29.58 -20.09
CA LEU A 270 -0.50 -30.81 -20.25
C LEU A 270 -1.21 -30.89 -21.60
N VAL A 271 -1.40 -29.76 -22.29
CA VAL A 271 -2.03 -29.70 -23.61
C VAL A 271 -1.20 -28.82 -24.54
N SER A 272 -0.93 -29.33 -25.75
CA SER A 272 -0.23 -28.66 -26.85
C SER A 272 -1.08 -27.52 -27.44
N GLY A 273 -1.25 -26.44 -26.68
CA GLY A 273 -1.84 -25.19 -27.12
C GLY A 273 -0.88 -24.04 -26.84
N ASP A 274 -0.56 -23.26 -27.87
CA ASP A 274 0.26 -22.07 -27.72
C ASP A 274 -0.48 -21.07 -26.83
N ASN A 275 0.13 -20.75 -25.70
CA ASN A 275 -0.34 -19.71 -24.78
C ASN A 275 0.84 -19.34 -23.91
N SER A 276 1.65 -18.36 -24.30
CA SER A 276 2.70 -17.82 -23.45
C SER A 276 2.08 -17.13 -22.23
N VAL A 277 1.72 -17.90 -21.19
CA VAL A 277 1.33 -17.33 -19.90
C VAL A 277 2.55 -16.64 -19.32
N ASP A 278 2.45 -15.34 -19.07
CA ASP A 278 3.49 -14.55 -18.40
C ASP A 278 3.83 -15.17 -17.04
N ILE A 279 4.87 -16.00 -16.99
CA ILE A 279 5.36 -16.66 -15.77
C ILE A 279 5.63 -15.63 -14.64
N GLU A 280 5.94 -14.38 -15.01
CA GLU A 280 6.06 -13.29 -14.06
C GLU A 280 4.78 -12.93 -13.31
N LYS A 281 3.63 -12.90 -14.00
CA LYS A 281 2.32 -12.62 -13.37
C LYS A 281 1.91 -13.75 -12.42
N LEU A 282 2.41 -14.96 -12.65
CA LEU A 282 2.17 -16.16 -11.84
C LEU A 282 3.02 -16.18 -10.56
N ALA A 283 4.20 -15.57 -10.56
CA ALA A 283 5.15 -15.66 -9.44
C ALA A 283 4.93 -14.64 -8.29
N ASN A 284 4.00 -13.69 -8.39
CA ASN A 284 3.79 -12.67 -7.35
C ASN A 284 3.05 -13.24 -6.12
N PRO A 285 3.34 -12.79 -4.88
CA PRO A 285 2.49 -13.00 -3.70
C PRO A 285 1.11 -12.34 -3.82
N ALA A 286 0.12 -12.85 -3.09
CA ALA A 286 -1.20 -12.23 -2.96
C ALA A 286 -1.12 -10.74 -2.62
N ALA A 287 -0.27 -10.35 -1.67
CA ALA A 287 -0.05 -8.96 -1.27
C ALA A 287 0.33 -8.04 -2.45
N GLU A 288 1.30 -8.48 -3.27
CA GLU A 288 1.74 -7.70 -4.43
C GLU A 288 0.64 -7.60 -5.48
N ARG A 289 -0.16 -8.65 -5.68
CA ARG A 289 -1.31 -8.60 -6.60
C ARG A 289 -2.39 -7.65 -6.11
N VAL A 290 -2.72 -7.70 -4.82
CA VAL A 290 -3.69 -6.77 -4.22
C VAL A 290 -3.20 -5.33 -4.39
N ALA A 291 -1.93 -5.05 -4.09
CA ALA A 291 -1.35 -3.72 -4.27
C ALA A 291 -1.35 -3.26 -5.74
N GLN A 292 -1.06 -4.16 -6.69
CA GLN A 292 -1.13 -3.88 -8.13
C GLN A 292 -2.55 -3.57 -8.59
N ILE A 293 -3.54 -4.36 -8.14
CA ILE A 293 -4.96 -4.15 -8.43
C ILE A 293 -5.40 -2.79 -7.87
N GLU A 294 -5.07 -2.49 -6.62
CA GLU A 294 -5.42 -1.21 -5.99
C GLU A 294 -4.78 -0.01 -6.69
N LYS A 295 -3.54 -0.16 -7.15
CA LYS A 295 -2.87 0.89 -7.93
C LYS A 295 -3.59 1.09 -9.27
N ALA A 296 -3.91 0.02 -9.98
CA ALA A 296 -4.64 0.09 -11.24
C ALA A 296 -6.05 0.69 -11.07
N ASP A 297 -6.76 0.33 -10.00
CA ASP A 297 -8.09 0.87 -9.68
C ASP A 297 -8.02 2.37 -9.37
N LYS A 298 -6.99 2.81 -8.62
CA LYS A 298 -6.73 4.23 -8.37
C LYS A 298 -6.44 4.98 -9.66
N GLU A 299 -5.60 4.43 -10.54
CA GLU A 299 -5.28 5.03 -11.84
C GLU A 299 -6.52 5.13 -12.74
N LYS A 300 -7.35 4.08 -12.78
CA LYS A 300 -8.64 4.10 -13.49
C LYS A 300 -9.62 5.11 -12.91
N ALA A 301 -9.71 5.22 -11.58
CA ALA A 301 -10.57 6.20 -10.92
C ALA A 301 -10.11 7.64 -11.18
N VAL A 302 -8.80 7.88 -11.27
CA VAL A 302 -8.23 9.17 -11.66
C VAL A 302 -8.51 9.47 -13.14
N ALA A 303 -8.36 8.48 -14.03
CA ALA A 303 -8.67 8.63 -15.45
C ALA A 303 -10.17 8.89 -15.69
N ALA A 304 -11.06 8.16 -15.01
CA ALA A 304 -12.51 8.36 -15.10
C ALA A 304 -12.98 9.71 -14.53
N LYS A 305 -12.26 10.28 -13.54
CA LYS A 305 -12.48 11.66 -13.07
C LYS A 305 -11.94 12.72 -14.03
N SER A 306 -10.96 12.36 -14.87
CA SER A 306 -10.46 13.24 -15.94
C SER A 306 -11.45 13.30 -17.10
N THR A 307 -12.04 12.17 -17.51
CA THR A 307 -12.99 12.12 -18.64
C THR A 307 -14.35 12.74 -18.30
N ARG A 308 -14.81 12.68 -17.03
CA ARG A 308 -16.06 13.34 -16.60
C ARG A 308 -15.94 14.87 -16.46
N LYS A 309 -14.75 15.44 -16.65
CA LYS A 309 -14.51 16.90 -16.62
C LYS A 309 -14.52 17.55 -18.00
N ASP A 310 -14.64 16.76 -19.07
CA ASP A 310 -14.62 17.24 -20.46
C ASP A 310 -16.03 17.38 -21.08
N ASP A 311 -17.09 16.93 -20.40
CA ASP A 311 -18.49 17.01 -20.89
C ASP A 311 -19.28 18.21 -20.32
N ASP A 312 -18.64 19.10 -19.55
CA ASP A 312 -19.32 20.26 -18.96
C ASP A 312 -18.38 21.48 -18.92
N ASN A 313 -17.96 21.98 -20.09
CA ASN A 313 -17.50 23.38 -20.24
C ASN A 313 -17.43 23.81 -21.73
N ASP A 314 -18.56 24.26 -22.26
CA ASP A 314 -18.58 25.15 -23.43
C ASP A 314 -17.97 26.51 -23.05
N LYS A 315 -17.06 27.04 -23.89
CA LYS A 315 -16.40 28.38 -23.90
C LYS A 315 -14.86 28.40 -23.76
N VAL A 316 -14.14 27.52 -24.44
CA VAL A 316 -12.68 27.66 -24.61
C VAL A 316 -12.29 27.55 -26.08
N SER A 317 -11.80 28.65 -26.66
CA SER A 317 -11.33 28.69 -28.05
C SER A 317 -9.89 28.17 -28.17
N LYS A 318 -9.62 27.30 -29.15
CA LYS A 318 -8.28 26.72 -29.39
C LYS A 318 -7.52 27.49 -30.47
N LYS A 319 -6.34 28.03 -30.14
CA LYS A 319 -5.44 28.72 -31.07
C LYS A 319 -4.06 28.05 -31.13
N TYR A 320 -3.37 28.17 -32.27
CA TYR A 320 -2.01 27.63 -32.44
C TYR A 320 -0.96 28.72 -32.55
N HIS A 321 0.18 28.55 -31.90
CA HIS A 321 1.35 29.43 -31.98
C HIS A 321 2.58 28.67 -32.46
N LYS A 322 3.16 29.09 -33.59
CA LYS A 322 4.42 28.51 -34.10
C LYS A 322 5.61 29.21 -33.45
N VAL A 323 6.45 28.46 -32.74
CA VAL A 323 7.61 28.95 -31.99
C VAL A 323 8.67 29.50 -32.95
N ARG A 324 9.13 30.74 -32.73
CA ARG A 324 10.17 31.40 -33.52
C ARG A 324 11.56 31.23 -32.90
N ALA A 325 12.61 31.48 -33.68
CA ALA A 325 13.99 31.45 -33.20
C ALA A 325 14.18 32.41 -32.01
N GLY A 326 14.73 31.90 -30.91
CA GLY A 326 14.97 32.64 -29.67
C GLY A 326 13.77 32.78 -28.71
N GLN A 327 12.61 32.19 -29.02
CA GLN A 327 11.40 32.35 -28.21
C GLN A 327 11.27 31.28 -27.11
N SER A 328 10.98 31.69 -25.87
CA SER A 328 10.80 30.80 -24.72
C SER A 328 9.33 30.56 -24.35
N LEU A 329 9.04 29.48 -23.60
CA LEU A 329 7.68 29.23 -23.06
C LEU A 329 7.16 30.40 -22.24
N TYR A 330 8.05 31.08 -21.51
CA TYR A 330 7.69 32.27 -20.73
C TYR A 330 7.23 33.43 -21.63
N ALA A 331 7.96 33.70 -22.71
CA ALA A 331 7.60 34.75 -23.66
C ALA A 331 6.28 34.43 -24.40
N ILE A 332 6.03 33.15 -24.71
CA ILE A 332 4.78 32.71 -25.33
C ILE A 332 3.63 32.80 -24.33
N ALA A 333 3.79 32.27 -23.12
CA ALA A 333 2.77 32.29 -22.08
C ALA A 333 2.35 33.73 -21.74
N LYS A 334 3.33 34.64 -21.59
CA LYS A 334 3.08 36.07 -21.37
C LYS A 334 2.36 36.74 -22.55
N LYS A 335 2.62 36.32 -23.80
CA LYS A 335 1.97 36.89 -24.99
C LYS A 335 0.47 36.59 -25.04
N TYR A 336 0.05 35.46 -24.49
CA TYR A 336 -1.33 34.99 -24.52
C TYR A 336 -2.03 35.09 -23.16
N ASP A 337 -1.39 35.75 -22.20
CA ASP A 337 -1.85 35.95 -20.82
C ASP A 337 -2.23 34.64 -20.10
N VAL A 338 -1.41 33.61 -20.28
CA VAL A 338 -1.57 32.30 -19.62
C VAL A 338 -0.34 31.97 -18.79
N SER A 339 -0.46 31.09 -17.79
CA SER A 339 0.72 30.68 -17.04
C SER A 339 1.60 29.72 -17.86
N VAL A 340 2.91 29.74 -17.58
CA VAL A 340 3.86 28.77 -18.19
C VAL A 340 3.47 27.32 -17.87
N LYS A 341 2.87 27.10 -16.69
CA LYS A 341 2.41 25.78 -16.27
C LYS A 341 1.22 25.32 -17.11
N GLU A 342 0.24 26.18 -17.35
CA GLU A 342 -0.93 25.87 -18.19
C GLU A 342 -0.51 25.65 -19.65
N LEU A 343 0.31 26.54 -20.22
CA LEU A 343 0.83 26.40 -21.57
C LEU A 343 1.65 25.10 -21.75
N ALA A 344 2.45 24.74 -20.74
CA ALA A 344 3.20 23.49 -20.74
C ALA A 344 2.26 22.27 -20.63
N GLN A 345 1.22 22.35 -19.79
CA GLN A 345 0.23 21.28 -19.63
C GLN A 345 -0.56 21.02 -20.91
N TRP A 346 -1.06 22.06 -21.60
CA TRP A 346 -1.81 21.90 -22.85
C TRP A 346 -1.00 21.25 -23.97
N ASN A 347 0.33 21.35 -23.90
CA ASN A 347 1.25 20.84 -24.90
C ASN A 347 2.07 19.63 -24.42
N ASN A 348 1.71 19.04 -23.27
CA ASN A 348 2.42 17.90 -22.65
C ASN A 348 3.93 18.13 -22.45
N LEU A 349 4.33 19.37 -22.17
CA LEU A 349 5.73 19.76 -21.91
C LEU A 349 6.04 19.73 -20.40
N LYS A 350 7.27 19.35 -20.03
CA LYS A 350 7.73 19.48 -18.64
C LYS A 350 8.00 20.96 -18.34
N ASN A 351 7.73 21.43 -17.12
CA ASN A 351 7.83 22.85 -16.70
C ASN A 351 9.23 23.53 -16.84
N LYS A 352 10.23 22.82 -17.38
CA LYS A 352 11.60 23.32 -17.67
C LYS A 352 12.10 22.93 -19.07
N SER A 353 11.21 22.64 -20.02
CA SER A 353 11.60 22.22 -21.38
C SER A 353 11.95 23.44 -22.25
N ASN A 354 13.07 23.39 -22.97
CA ASN A 354 13.33 24.33 -24.07
C ASN A 354 12.44 23.95 -25.26
N VAL A 355 11.74 24.91 -25.84
CA VAL A 355 10.86 24.64 -26.99
C VAL A 355 11.64 24.82 -28.28
N GLN A 356 11.53 23.84 -29.18
CA GLN A 356 12.24 23.83 -30.45
C GLN A 356 11.59 24.80 -31.44
N VAL A 357 12.42 25.54 -32.18
CA VAL A 357 11.98 26.47 -33.23
C VAL A 357 11.16 25.70 -34.27
N GLY A 358 10.02 26.26 -34.66
CA GLY A 358 9.10 25.65 -35.62
C GLY A 358 7.99 24.80 -35.00
N THR A 359 8.07 24.45 -33.71
CA THR A 359 7.03 23.69 -33.00
C THR A 359 5.73 24.49 -32.94
N LYS A 360 4.59 23.86 -33.23
CA LYS A 360 3.26 24.46 -33.04
C LYS A 360 2.76 24.14 -31.62
N LEU A 361 2.52 25.16 -30.81
CA LEU A 361 1.93 25.03 -29.48
C LEU A 361 0.44 25.36 -29.52
N VAL A 362 -0.37 24.55 -28.85
CA VAL A 362 -1.79 24.76 -28.56
C VAL A 362 -1.92 25.79 -27.44
N ILE A 363 -2.80 26.76 -27.63
CA ILE A 363 -3.13 27.82 -26.67
C ILE A 363 -4.64 27.84 -26.53
N LEU A 364 -5.11 27.69 -25.30
CA LEU A 364 -6.52 27.77 -24.95
C LEU A 364 -6.79 29.20 -24.48
N LEU A 365 -7.72 29.90 -25.14
CA LEU A 365 -8.13 31.25 -24.80
C LEU A 365 -9.61 31.25 -24.42
N GLU A 366 -9.91 31.83 -23.27
CA GLU A 366 -11.27 32.17 -22.87
C GLU A 366 -11.70 33.40 -23.69
N GLU A 367 -12.89 33.37 -24.29
CA GLU A 367 -13.42 34.56 -24.99
C GLU A 367 -14.04 35.51 -23.97
N ASP A 368 -13.37 36.65 -23.74
CA ASP A 368 -13.96 37.77 -23.00
C ASP A 368 -14.99 38.50 -23.90
N GLU A 369 -16.21 38.66 -23.40
CA GLU A 369 -17.33 39.36 -24.06
C GLU A 369 -17.12 40.89 -24.22
N ASP A 370 -15.96 41.45 -23.86
CA ASP A 370 -15.77 42.92 -23.77
C ASP A 370 -14.95 43.56 -24.92
N THR A 371 -14.80 42.91 -26.08
CA THR A 371 -14.23 43.57 -27.29
C THR A 371 -15.02 43.33 -28.58
N LYS A 372 -16.36 43.38 -28.50
CA LYS A 372 -17.23 43.61 -29.66
C LYS A 372 -18.18 44.77 -29.41
N ASN A 373 -17.65 45.98 -29.22
CA ASN A 373 -18.42 47.18 -29.54
C ASN A 373 -17.54 48.41 -29.79
N THR A 374 -16.80 48.39 -30.90
CA THR A 374 -16.34 49.62 -31.57
C THR A 374 -16.33 49.42 -33.08
N SER A 375 -17.52 49.20 -33.64
CA SER A 375 -17.86 49.76 -34.94
C SER A 375 -19.39 49.76 -35.08
N ARG A 376 -19.94 50.95 -35.37
CA ARG A 376 -21.36 51.30 -35.56
C ARG A 376 -22.15 51.61 -34.27
N THR A 377 -22.04 52.86 -33.82
CA THR A 377 -23.08 53.88 -34.08
C THR A 377 -22.59 55.25 -33.63
N ALA A 378 -22.72 56.23 -34.51
CA ALA A 378 -22.54 57.64 -34.24
C ALA A 378 -23.75 58.19 -33.46
N LYS A 379 -23.47 59.09 -32.52
CA LYS A 379 -24.15 60.37 -32.21
C LYS A 379 -24.35 60.59 -30.71
N ALA A 380 -23.95 61.79 -30.29
CA ALA A 380 -24.50 62.61 -29.21
C ALA A 380 -24.57 61.98 -27.80
N SER A 381 -24.27 62.65 -26.69
CA SER A 381 -23.84 64.01 -26.40
C SER A 381 -23.71 64.07 -24.87
N LYS A 382 -22.78 64.91 -24.40
CA LYS A 382 -22.83 65.72 -23.18
C LYS A 382 -23.08 65.05 -21.81
N GLY A 383 -22.25 65.44 -20.85
CA GLY A 383 -22.71 65.69 -19.48
C GLY A 383 -21.75 65.29 -18.37
N LYS A 384 -21.08 66.29 -17.79
CA LYS A 384 -20.55 66.35 -16.42
C LYS A 384 -21.59 65.78 -15.42
N ASP A 385 -21.25 65.19 -14.28
CA ASP A 385 -20.60 65.84 -13.14
C ASP A 385 -20.55 64.82 -11.96
N LYS A 386 -19.65 65.08 -11.00
CA LYS A 386 -19.78 64.88 -9.53
C LYS A 386 -19.88 63.49 -8.84
N ARG A 387 -18.84 63.27 -8.01
CA ARG A 387 -18.82 63.18 -6.52
C ARG A 387 -19.43 61.97 -5.77
N ILE A 388 -18.55 61.42 -4.92
CA ILE A 388 -18.70 61.13 -3.47
C ILE A 388 -19.46 59.86 -3.04
N ALA A 389 -18.65 58.93 -2.53
CA ALA A 389 -18.73 58.17 -1.28
C ALA A 389 -20.00 57.39 -0.86
N SER A 390 -19.68 56.15 -0.46
CA SER A 390 -20.08 55.45 0.77
C SER A 390 -21.14 54.34 0.68
N LYS A 391 -20.67 53.19 1.20
CA LYS A 391 -21.31 52.09 1.93
C LYS A 391 -22.39 51.23 1.26
N GLU A 392 -22.08 49.92 1.35
CA GLU A 392 -22.94 48.75 1.64
C GLU A 392 -24.31 48.73 0.96
N ASP A 393 -24.63 47.78 0.09
CA ASP A 393 -24.71 46.35 0.43
C ASP A 393 -24.59 45.50 -0.83
N SER A 394 -23.99 44.30 -0.75
CA SER A 394 -23.94 43.35 -1.88
C SER A 394 -23.94 41.90 -1.40
N PRO A 395 -24.77 41.02 -1.99
CA PRO A 395 -24.92 39.64 -1.53
C PRO A 395 -23.85 38.68 -2.11
N LYS A 396 -23.26 37.91 -1.18
CA LYS A 396 -22.80 36.51 -1.22
C LYS A 396 -22.02 35.98 -2.45
N LYS A 397 -20.69 35.87 -2.26
CA LYS A 397 -19.74 35.08 -3.08
C LYS A 397 -19.37 33.73 -2.42
N ASN A 398 -19.19 32.71 -3.27
CA ASN A 398 -18.62 31.40 -2.97
C ASN A 398 -17.29 31.47 -2.19
N LYS A 399 -17.21 30.78 -1.05
CA LYS A 399 -16.01 30.72 -0.18
C LYS A 399 -14.89 29.89 -0.84
N LYS A 400 -13.81 30.57 -1.25
CA LYS A 400 -12.48 29.96 -1.40
C LYS A 400 -11.97 29.57 0.00
N GLU A 401 -11.67 28.31 0.23
CA GLU A 401 -10.94 27.86 1.43
C GLU A 401 -9.58 28.57 1.49
N ARG A 402 -9.39 29.41 2.52
CA ARG A 402 -8.17 30.20 2.71
C ARG A 402 -7.13 29.34 3.42
N ILE A 403 -6.13 28.86 2.68
CA ILE A 403 -4.96 28.17 3.21
C ILE A 403 -4.12 29.16 4.05
N LYS A 404 -3.79 28.82 5.30
CA LYS A 404 -2.98 29.65 6.21
C LYS A 404 -1.50 29.26 6.11
N ARG A 405 -0.62 30.18 5.71
CA ARG A 405 0.84 30.02 5.73
C ARG A 405 1.40 30.37 7.11
N ILE A 406 2.23 29.50 7.68
CA ILE A 406 2.99 29.74 8.91
C ILE A 406 4.49 29.46 8.69
N SER A 407 5.36 30.09 9.47
CA SER A 407 6.79 29.76 9.57
C SER A 407 7.02 28.94 10.84
N TYR A 408 7.83 27.88 10.75
CA TYR A 408 8.21 27.03 11.87
C TYR A 408 9.73 26.92 11.94
N GLU A 409 10.30 27.34 13.06
CA GLU A 409 11.72 27.17 13.36
C GLU A 409 11.98 25.74 13.89
N VAL A 410 12.86 25.01 13.20
CA VAL A 410 13.25 23.64 13.56
C VAL A 410 13.97 23.64 14.91
N LYS A 411 13.50 22.83 15.87
CA LYS A 411 14.12 22.68 17.19
C LYS A 411 15.09 21.51 17.22
N ARG A 412 15.99 21.49 18.21
CA ARG A 412 16.92 20.36 18.43
C ARG A 412 16.11 19.08 18.68
N GLY A 413 16.31 18.07 17.81
CA GLY A 413 15.59 16.79 17.84
C GLY A 413 14.43 16.67 16.84
N ASP A 414 14.07 17.76 16.14
CA ASP A 414 13.03 17.69 15.11
C ASP A 414 13.48 16.94 13.87
N THR A 415 12.55 16.19 13.28
CA THR A 415 12.68 15.58 11.96
C THR A 415 11.55 16.06 11.06
N LEU A 416 11.74 15.97 9.74
CA LEU A 416 10.63 16.24 8.80
C LEU A 416 9.39 15.40 9.12
N TYR A 417 9.59 14.18 9.62
CA TYR A 417 8.51 13.29 10.05
C TYR A 417 7.78 13.82 11.28
N SER A 418 8.49 14.19 12.36
CA SER A 418 7.86 14.71 13.58
C SER A 418 7.09 16.03 13.33
N ILE A 419 7.62 16.89 12.45
CA ILE A 419 6.95 18.14 12.05
C ILE A 419 5.73 17.85 11.18
N SER A 420 5.80 16.86 10.28
CA SER A 420 4.68 16.44 9.43
C SER A 420 3.47 15.97 10.25
N GLN A 421 3.72 15.19 11.31
CA GLN A 421 2.69 14.72 12.23
C GLN A 421 2.07 15.86 13.03
N ARG A 422 2.91 16.79 13.52
CA ARG A 422 2.45 17.94 14.32
C ARG A 422 1.48 18.84 13.56
N TYR A 423 1.72 19.06 12.28
CA TYR A 423 0.93 19.98 11.45
C TYR A 423 -0.07 19.30 10.51
N ASN A 424 -0.21 17.98 10.61
CA ASN A 424 -1.08 17.16 9.78
C ASN A 424 -0.88 17.41 8.27
N VAL A 425 0.38 17.43 7.84
CA VAL A 425 0.80 17.58 6.44
C VAL A 425 1.79 16.48 6.09
N SER A 426 1.98 16.15 4.82
CA SER A 426 2.94 15.12 4.43
C SER A 426 4.39 15.65 4.40
N VAL A 427 5.37 14.77 4.66
CA VAL A 427 6.80 15.08 4.49
C VAL A 427 7.10 15.58 3.08
N SER A 428 6.42 15.03 2.06
CA SER A 428 6.60 15.47 0.67
C SER A 428 6.15 16.92 0.48
N GLN A 429 5.02 17.32 1.07
CA GLN A 429 4.54 18.70 1.02
C GLN A 429 5.53 19.66 1.69
N ILE A 430 6.05 19.35 2.88
CA ILE A 430 7.06 20.17 3.56
C ILE A 430 8.31 20.34 2.69
N LYS A 431 8.79 19.27 2.05
CA LYS A 431 9.94 19.32 1.13
C LYS A 431 9.66 20.19 -0.10
N THR A 432 8.47 20.09 -0.68
CA THR A 432 8.06 20.88 -1.84
C THR A 432 7.98 22.37 -1.51
N TRP A 433 7.37 22.75 -0.38
CA TRP A 433 7.21 24.15 0.02
C TRP A 433 8.53 24.83 0.34
N ASN A 434 9.48 24.08 0.92
CA ASN A 434 10.76 24.61 1.39
C ASN A 434 11.92 24.31 0.44
N LYS A 435 11.65 23.68 -0.72
CA LYS A 435 12.64 23.25 -1.72
C LYS A 435 13.83 22.48 -1.10
N THR A 436 13.60 21.73 -0.01
CA THR A 436 14.64 21.03 0.75
C THR A 436 14.59 19.52 0.54
N SER A 437 15.75 18.91 0.31
CA SER A 437 15.94 17.45 0.18
C SER A 437 16.84 16.84 1.25
N LYS A 438 17.37 17.65 2.19
CA LYS A 438 18.39 17.27 3.18
C LYS A 438 17.82 17.22 4.61
N ASN A 439 18.57 16.64 5.56
CA ASN A 439 18.25 16.62 6.98
C ASN A 439 18.10 18.04 7.54
N LEU A 440 17.16 18.24 8.48
CA LEU A 440 16.89 19.54 9.09
C LEU A 440 18.00 19.93 10.07
N LYS A 441 18.31 21.22 10.15
CA LYS A 441 19.22 21.78 11.16
C LYS A 441 18.40 22.54 12.21
N PRO A 442 18.73 22.44 13.51
CA PRO A 442 18.15 23.33 14.52
C PRO A 442 18.36 24.80 14.13
N GLY A 443 17.32 25.63 14.29
CA GLY A 443 17.29 27.04 13.88
C GLY A 443 16.90 27.28 12.41
N GLN A 444 16.58 26.23 11.65
CA GLN A 444 16.13 26.38 10.25
C GLN A 444 14.64 26.74 10.19
N ASP A 445 14.27 27.79 9.45
CA ASP A 445 12.87 28.12 9.18
C ASP A 445 12.24 27.24 8.09
N LEU A 446 11.03 26.76 8.35
CA LEU A 446 10.19 26.02 7.42
C LEU A 446 8.82 26.68 7.24
N ILE A 447 8.44 26.87 5.98
CA ILE A 447 7.10 27.27 5.56
C ILE A 447 6.18 26.06 5.60
N ILE A 448 5.08 26.16 6.36
CA ILE A 448 4.01 25.17 6.45
C ILE A 448 2.68 25.81 6.05
N TYR A 449 1.87 25.12 5.25
CA TYR A 449 0.54 25.54 4.87
C TYR A 449 -0.52 24.67 5.56
N LEU A 450 -1.40 25.29 6.34
CA LEU A 450 -2.49 24.63 7.04
C LEU A 450 -3.81 24.91 6.33
N ALA A 451 -4.59 23.87 6.08
CA ALA A 451 -6.01 24.04 5.80
C ALA A 451 -6.69 24.41 7.12
N LYS A 452 -7.53 25.47 7.13
CA LYS A 452 -8.43 25.69 8.27
C LYS A 452 -9.53 24.64 8.18
N SER A 453 -9.70 23.89 9.27
CA SER A 453 -10.85 23.00 9.50
C SER A 453 -12.17 23.72 9.36
#